data_AF-A0AAD1H5I7-F1
#
_entry.id   AF-A0AAD1H5I7-F1
#
_cell.length_a   1.000
_cell.length_b   1.000
_cell.length_c   1.000
_cell.angle_alpha   90.00
_cell.angle_beta   90.00
_cell.angle_gamma   90.00
#
_symmetry.space_group_name_H-M   'P 1'
#
loop_
_entity.id
_entity.type
_entity.pdbx_description
1 polymer ?
#
loop_
_entity_poly.entity_id
_entity_poly.type
_entity_poly.pdbx_seq_one_letter_code
_entity_poly.pdbx_strand_id
1 'polypeptide(L)'
;MSPELRALSEQHLTGSGETVIGPFRPDGGGLSYIQVADERGASYFDIGDAWNAATPTERLAANQHVLDVAIANRDTVTLSVPFNMIKPDTFTAAEIRYLELHGYRQISDTTWVPAGEGG
;
A
#
# COMPACT_ATOMS: atom_id res chain seq x y z
N MET A 1 5.93 17.21 2.68
CA MET A 1 4.91 16.53 3.50
C MET A 1 4.82 17.25 4.84
N SER A 2 3.62 17.59 5.31
CA SER A 2 3.43 18.20 6.64
C SER A 2 3.63 17.16 7.76
N PRO A 3 3.99 17.56 8.98
CA PRO A 3 4.16 16.64 10.11
C PRO A 3 2.87 15.87 10.46
N GLU A 4 1.71 16.52 10.32
CA GLU A 4 0.40 15.91 10.57
C GLU A 4 0.11 14.80 9.55
N LEU A 5 0.33 15.08 8.26
CA LEU A 5 0.12 14.09 7.21
C LEU A 5 1.05 12.89 7.38
N ARG A 6 2.29 13.12 7.80
CA ARG A 6 3.22 12.06 8.14
C ARG A 6 2.71 11.19 9.28
N ALA A 7 2.27 11.80 10.38
CA ALA A 7 1.74 11.08 11.53
C ALA A 7 0.51 10.24 11.16
N LEU A 8 -0.40 10.79 10.34
CA LEU A 8 -1.57 10.06 9.82
C LEU A 8 -1.14 8.88 8.94
N SER A 9 -0.12 9.07 8.10
CA SER A 9 0.38 8.00 7.22
C SER A 9 1.00 6.86 8.03
N GLU A 10 1.69 7.18 9.12
CA GLU A 10 2.33 6.19 10.00
C GLU A 10 1.35 5.56 11.02
N GLN A 11 0.15 6.11 11.22
CA GLN A 11 -0.77 5.68 12.30
C GLN A 11 -1.27 4.24 12.15
N HIS A 12 -1.29 3.73 10.92
CA HIS A 12 -1.76 2.38 10.57
C HIS A 12 -0.62 1.43 10.22
N LEU A 13 0.62 1.84 10.44
CA LEU A 13 1.77 0.96 10.37
C LEU A 13 1.81 0.11 11.65
N THR A 14 1.45 -1.16 11.53
CA THR A 14 1.43 -2.09 12.67
C THR A 14 2.80 -2.73 12.91
N GLY A 15 3.69 -2.68 11.91
CA GLY A 15 4.98 -3.37 11.96
C GLY A 15 4.85 -4.89 11.98
N SER A 16 3.73 -5.42 11.46
CA SER A 16 3.45 -6.85 11.43
C SER A 16 4.32 -7.64 10.43
N GLY A 17 5.06 -6.96 9.55
CA GLY A 17 5.78 -7.58 8.43
C GLY A 17 4.91 -7.79 7.19
N GLU A 18 3.66 -7.33 7.21
CA GLU A 18 2.75 -7.33 6.06
C GLU A 18 2.13 -5.96 5.88
N THR A 19 2.07 -5.48 4.63
CA THR A 19 1.40 -4.24 4.24
C THR A 19 0.35 -4.54 3.17
N VAL A 20 -0.89 -4.11 3.36
CA VAL A 20 -1.97 -4.31 2.38
C VAL A 20 -2.24 -3.02 1.62
N ILE A 21 -2.24 -3.12 0.28
CA ILE A 21 -2.58 -2.01 -0.62
C ILE A 21 -3.71 -2.41 -1.57
N GLY A 22 -4.37 -1.43 -2.18
CA GLY A 22 -5.42 -1.72 -3.16
C GLY A 22 -6.43 -0.60 -3.35
N PRO A 23 -7.43 -0.84 -4.22
CA PRO A 23 -8.52 0.09 -4.41
C PRO A 23 -9.37 0.19 -3.14
N PHE A 24 -9.69 1.42 -2.72
CA PHE A 24 -10.62 1.67 -1.62
C PHE A 24 -12.03 1.13 -1.93
N ARG A 25 -12.45 1.19 -3.20
CA ARG A 25 -13.71 0.64 -3.70
C ARG A 25 -13.46 -0.18 -4.96
N PRO A 26 -13.31 -1.52 -4.85
CA PRO A 26 -13.17 -2.37 -6.03
C PRO A 26 -14.49 -2.50 -6.80
N ASP A 27 -14.44 -2.33 -8.12
CA ASP A 27 -15.62 -2.39 -9.01
C ASP A 27 -16.37 -3.74 -8.97
N GLY A 28 -15.71 -4.82 -8.50
CA GLY A 28 -16.26 -6.17 -8.42
C GLY A 28 -16.94 -6.55 -7.11
N GLY A 29 -17.10 -5.61 -6.16
CA GLY A 29 -17.72 -5.89 -4.86
C GLY A 29 -16.84 -6.63 -3.85
N GLY A 30 -15.52 -6.63 -4.06
CA GLY A 30 -14.55 -7.17 -3.10
C GLY A 30 -14.39 -6.29 -1.85
N LEU A 31 -13.65 -6.81 -0.87
CA LEU A 31 -13.25 -6.04 0.31
C LEU A 31 -12.28 -4.92 -0.07
N SER A 32 -12.38 -3.79 0.62
CA SER A 32 -11.37 -2.74 0.49
C SER A 32 -10.05 -3.19 1.11
N TYR A 33 -8.95 -2.59 0.68
CA TYR A 33 -7.65 -2.85 1.28
C TYR A 33 -7.60 -2.58 2.79
N ILE A 34 -8.38 -1.63 3.30
CA ILE A 34 -8.52 -1.36 4.73
C ILE A 34 -9.14 -2.55 5.45
N GLN A 35 -10.22 -3.13 4.89
CA GLN A 35 -10.88 -4.29 5.49
C GLN A 35 -9.96 -5.52 5.49
N VAL A 36 -9.27 -5.76 4.36
CA VAL A 36 -8.32 -6.88 4.25
C VAL A 36 -7.14 -6.70 5.22
N ALA A 37 -6.67 -5.47 5.40
CA ALA A 37 -5.60 -5.17 6.36
C ALA A 37 -6.04 -5.40 7.81
N ASP A 38 -7.24 -4.92 8.16
CA ASP A 38 -7.81 -5.08 9.51
C ASP A 38 -8.03 -6.56 9.85
N GLU A 39 -8.57 -7.35 8.92
CA GLU A 39 -8.75 -8.81 9.09
C GLU A 39 -7.43 -9.56 9.27
N ARG A 40 -6.34 -9.06 8.65
CA ARG A 40 -5.00 -9.66 8.72
C ARG A 40 -4.13 -9.11 9.86
N GLY A 41 -4.51 -7.99 10.47
CA GLY A 41 -3.62 -7.22 11.34
C GLY A 41 -2.41 -6.66 10.58
N ALA A 42 -2.54 -6.45 9.27
CA ALA A 42 -1.48 -5.92 8.42
C ALA A 42 -1.44 -4.39 8.46
N SER A 43 -0.28 -3.83 8.14
CA SER A 43 -0.15 -2.39 7.93
C SER A 43 -0.94 -1.96 6.70
N TYR A 44 -1.49 -0.76 6.69
CA TYR A 44 -2.15 -0.20 5.50
C TYR A 44 -2.00 1.32 5.45
N PHE A 45 -2.17 1.87 4.26
CA PHE A 45 -2.14 3.32 4.07
C PHE A 45 -3.55 3.91 4.12
N ASP A 46 -3.87 4.63 5.20
CA ASP A 46 -5.08 5.45 5.27
C ASP A 46 -4.78 6.76 5.98
N ILE A 47 -5.13 7.87 5.32
CA ILE A 47 -5.04 9.22 5.91
C ILE A 47 -6.43 9.83 6.09
N GLY A 48 -7.50 9.05 5.87
CA GLY A 48 -8.89 9.44 6.09
C GLY A 48 -9.26 10.75 5.39
N ASP A 49 -9.90 11.64 6.15
CA ASP A 49 -10.35 12.95 5.65
C ASP A 49 -9.20 13.84 5.16
N ALA A 50 -7.97 13.64 5.66
CA ALA A 50 -6.81 14.38 5.19
C ALA A 50 -6.49 14.06 3.73
N TRP A 51 -6.94 12.92 3.19
CA TRP A 51 -6.85 12.66 1.75
C TRP A 51 -7.56 13.75 0.97
N ASN A 52 -8.81 14.08 1.32
CA ASN A 52 -9.59 15.09 0.61
C ASN A 52 -9.00 16.50 0.76
N ALA A 53 -8.40 16.81 1.91
CA ALA A 53 -7.73 18.09 2.16
C ALA A 53 -6.34 18.19 1.51
N ALA A 54 -5.63 17.09 1.31
CA ALA A 54 -4.28 17.05 0.76
C ALA A 54 -4.27 17.28 -0.75
N THR A 55 -3.25 17.98 -1.22
CA THR A 55 -2.96 18.13 -2.65
C THR A 55 -2.53 16.79 -3.28
N PRO A 56 -2.63 16.61 -4.61
CA PRO A 56 -2.16 15.40 -5.28
C PRO A 56 -0.70 15.05 -4.96
N THR A 57 0.16 16.06 -4.85
CA THR A 57 1.57 15.89 -4.48
C THR A 57 1.74 15.40 -3.05
N GLU A 58 0.96 15.92 -2.12
CA GLU A 58 0.99 15.49 -0.71
C GLU A 58 0.47 14.06 -0.53
N ARG A 59 -0.61 13.71 -1.22
CA ARG A 59 -1.16 12.34 -1.25
C ARG A 59 -0.11 11.35 -1.75
N LEU A 60 0.58 11.70 -2.85
CA LEU A 60 1.64 10.87 -3.40
C LEU A 60 2.83 10.76 -2.43
N ALA A 61 3.25 11.85 -1.82
CA ALA A 61 4.36 11.84 -0.85
C ALA A 61 4.03 11.01 0.40
N ALA A 62 2.81 11.12 0.92
CA ALA A 62 2.31 10.33 2.05
C ALA A 62 2.27 8.83 1.74
N ASN A 63 1.77 8.50 0.55
CA ASN A 63 1.70 7.14 0.07
C ASN A 63 3.10 6.52 -0.11
N GLN A 64 4.00 7.23 -0.80
CA GLN A 64 5.39 6.80 -0.97
C GLN A 64 6.11 6.63 0.37
N HIS A 65 5.86 7.50 1.34
CA HIS A 65 6.46 7.40 2.66
C HIS A 65 6.08 6.09 3.37
N VAL A 66 4.83 5.65 3.28
CA VAL A 66 4.40 4.36 3.86
C VAL A 66 5.03 3.18 3.12
N LEU A 67 5.09 3.24 1.79
CA LEU A 67 5.77 2.22 0.99
C LEU A 67 7.26 2.15 1.36
N ASP A 68 7.93 3.29 1.53
CA ASP A 68 9.34 3.35 1.95
C ASP A 68 9.57 2.68 3.30
N VAL A 69 8.67 2.89 4.26
CA VAL A 69 8.75 2.23 5.56
C VAL A 69 8.51 0.73 5.41
N ALA A 70 7.51 0.30 4.63
CA ALA A 70 7.26 -1.11 4.34
C ALA A 70 8.48 -1.78 3.65
N ILE A 71 9.07 -1.11 2.66
CA ILE A 71 10.29 -1.55 1.96
C ILE A 71 11.47 -1.65 2.93
N ALA A 72 11.66 -0.65 3.79
CA ALA A 72 12.73 -0.62 4.78
C ALA A 72 12.59 -1.76 5.80
N ASN A 73 11.35 -2.06 6.21
CA ASN A 73 11.02 -3.18 7.10
C ASN A 73 11.03 -4.54 6.39
N ARG A 74 11.11 -4.54 5.05
CA ARG A 74 10.99 -5.72 4.19
C ARG A 74 9.64 -6.41 4.33
N ASP A 75 8.59 -5.63 4.52
CA ASP A 75 7.22 -6.11 4.64
C ASP A 75 6.79 -6.80 3.35
N THR A 76 6.01 -7.87 3.50
CA THR A 76 5.28 -8.50 2.40
C THR A 76 4.13 -7.59 1.99
N VAL A 77 4.03 -7.24 0.71
CA VAL A 77 2.91 -6.42 0.21
C VAL A 77 1.81 -7.31 -0.35
N THR A 78 0.63 -7.22 0.24
CA THR A 78 -0.57 -7.95 -0.19
C THR A 78 -1.58 -7.01 -0.84
N LEU A 79 -2.18 -7.41 -1.95
CA LEU A 79 -3.27 -6.69 -2.58
C LEU A 79 -4.62 -7.19 -2.07
N SER A 80 -5.55 -6.27 -1.87
CA SER A 80 -6.96 -6.60 -1.59
C SER A 80 -7.68 -7.25 -2.77
N VAL A 81 -7.25 -6.94 -3.99
CA VAL A 81 -7.79 -7.52 -5.23
C VAL A 81 -6.65 -8.04 -6.10
N PRO A 82 -6.89 -9.04 -6.95
CA PRO A 82 -5.90 -9.51 -7.92
C PRO A 82 -5.37 -8.39 -8.81
N PHE A 83 -4.08 -8.44 -9.15
CA PHE A 83 -3.40 -7.46 -10.00
C PHE A 83 -4.12 -7.19 -11.33
N ASN A 84 -4.73 -8.23 -11.91
CA ASN A 84 -5.49 -8.10 -13.16
C ASN A 84 -6.74 -7.20 -13.04
N MET A 85 -7.22 -6.93 -11.82
CA MET A 85 -8.32 -6.01 -11.55
C MET A 85 -7.84 -4.58 -11.32
N ILE A 86 -6.54 -4.37 -11.12
CA ILE A 86 -5.96 -3.05 -10.90
C ILE A 86 -5.78 -2.37 -12.25
N LYS A 87 -6.45 -1.24 -12.42
CA LYS A 87 -6.32 -0.43 -13.63
C LYS A 87 -5.00 0.34 -13.60
N PRO A 88 -4.27 0.43 -14.72
CA PRO A 88 -2.96 1.09 -14.78
C PRO A 88 -3.00 2.60 -14.48
N ASP A 89 -4.17 3.22 -14.58
CA ASP A 89 -4.40 4.65 -14.29
C ASP A 89 -4.92 4.90 -12.86
N THR A 90 -4.47 4.07 -11.91
CA THR A 90 -4.85 4.18 -10.49
C THR A 90 -3.63 4.37 -9.61
N PHE A 91 -3.84 4.93 -8.42
CA PHE A 91 -2.78 5.05 -7.40
C PHE A 91 -2.16 3.67 -7.12
N THR A 92 -2.97 2.61 -7.01
CA THR A 92 -2.48 1.26 -6.76
C THR A 92 -1.52 0.73 -7.83
N ALA A 93 -1.77 1.03 -9.10
CA ALA A 93 -0.81 0.67 -10.14
C ALA A 93 0.53 1.43 -10.00
N ALA A 94 0.49 2.67 -9.53
CA ALA A 94 1.70 3.44 -9.25
C ALA A 94 2.46 2.88 -8.03
N GLU A 95 1.75 2.46 -6.98
CA GLU A 95 2.33 1.80 -5.79
C GLU A 95 3.06 0.51 -6.18
N ILE A 96 2.43 -0.33 -7.01
CA ILE A 96 3.04 -1.59 -7.46
C ILE A 96 4.31 -1.33 -8.27
N ARG A 97 4.26 -0.38 -9.22
CA ARG A 97 5.45 0.02 -9.98
C ARG A 97 6.56 0.54 -9.07
N TYR A 98 6.20 1.28 -8.03
CA TYR A 98 7.15 1.77 -7.05
C TYR A 98 7.84 0.62 -6.31
N LEU A 99 7.08 -0.39 -5.87
CA LEU A 99 7.61 -1.59 -5.23
C LEU A 99 8.56 -2.36 -6.17
N GLU A 100 8.15 -2.59 -7.42
CA GLU A 100 8.97 -3.27 -8.43
C GLU A 100 10.31 -2.54 -8.67
N LEU A 101 10.30 -1.21 -8.73
CA LEU A 101 11.50 -0.39 -8.85
C LEU A 101 12.45 -0.54 -7.65
N HIS A 102 11.90 -0.83 -6.47
CA HIS A 102 12.67 -1.10 -5.24
C HIS A 102 13.05 -2.58 -5.10
N GLY A 103 12.82 -3.39 -6.13
CA GLY A 103 13.20 -4.80 -6.17
C GLY A 103 12.16 -5.73 -5.60
N TYR A 104 10.93 -5.30 -5.33
CA TYR A 104 9.87 -6.25 -5.02
C TYR A 104 9.54 -7.13 -6.22
N ARG A 105 9.21 -8.38 -5.95
CA ARG A 105 8.82 -9.37 -6.95
C ARG A 105 7.43 -9.88 -6.64
N GLN A 106 6.61 -9.91 -7.67
CA GLN A 106 5.34 -10.58 -7.61
C GLN A 106 5.56 -12.09 -7.47
N ILE A 107 5.00 -12.69 -6.41
CA ILE A 107 4.98 -14.15 -6.20
C ILE A 107 3.60 -14.75 -6.41
N SER A 108 2.55 -13.92 -6.38
CA SER A 108 1.17 -14.31 -6.66
C SER A 108 0.39 -13.14 -7.28
N ASP A 109 -0.84 -13.38 -7.73
CA ASP A 109 -1.71 -12.31 -8.25
C ASP A 109 -2.03 -11.23 -7.22
N THR A 110 -1.81 -11.49 -5.93
CA THR A 110 -2.11 -10.59 -4.82
C THR A 110 -0.95 -10.41 -3.84
N THR A 111 0.26 -10.91 -4.12
CA THR A 111 1.38 -10.82 -3.16
C THR A 111 2.71 -10.48 -3.84
N TRP A 112 3.39 -9.50 -3.27
CA TRP A 112 4.72 -9.02 -3.64
C TRP A 112 5.65 -9.13 -2.44
N VAL A 113 6.84 -9.67 -2.66
CA VAL A 113 7.87 -9.81 -1.62
C VAL A 113 9.15 -9.08 -2.03
N PRO A 114 9.92 -8.53 -1.10
CA PRO A 114 11.19 -7.89 -1.42
C PRO A 114 12.18 -8.88 -2.05
N ALA A 115 12.94 -8.46 -3.07
CA ALA A 115 14.06 -9.27 -3.59
C ALA A 115 15.09 -9.49 -2.48
N GLY A 116 15.07 -10.68 -1.90
CA GLY A 116 15.85 -11.06 -0.74
C GLY A 116 15.41 -12.42 -0.20
N GLU A 117 14.13 -12.77 -0.34
CA GLU A 117 13.60 -14.12 -0.09
C GLU A 117 13.75 -15.06 -1.29
N GLY A 118 14.90 -15.01 -1.96
CA GLY A 118 15.30 -15.97 -2.98
C GLY A 118 16.58 -16.65 -2.54
N GLY A 119 16.44 -17.65 -1.66
CA GLY A 119 17.48 -18.65 -1.42
C GLY A 119 17.64 -19.59 -2.59
#